data_AF-A0A3D3ZIA3-F1
#
_entry.id   AF-A0A3D3ZIA3-F1
#
_cell.length_a   1.000
_cell.length_b   1.000
_cell.length_c   1.000
_cell.angle_alpha   90.00
_cell.angle_beta   90.00
_cell.angle_gamma   90.00
#
_symmetry.space_group_name_H-M   'P 1'
#
loop_
_entity.id
_entity.type
_entity.pdbx_description
1 polymer ?
#
loop_
_entity_poly.entity_id
_entity_poly.type
_entity_poly.pdbx_seq_one_letter_code
_entity_poly.pdbx_strand_id
1 'polypeptide(L)' 'MNCPKCNTLLETNARFCPRCGEQVSAIALNNTPANPASSYPPAYIGEPPTLPLEQQRNEP' A
#
# COMPACT_ATOMS: atom_id res chain seq x y z
N MET A 1 14.36 -2.20 21.40
CA MET A 1 15.01 -1.22 20.50
C MET A 1 13.99 -0.15 20.18
N ASN A 2 14.38 1.12 20.00
CA ASN A 2 13.43 2.21 19.73
C ASN A 2 13.39 2.57 18.24
N CYS A 3 12.24 3.03 17.75
CA CYS A 3 12.08 3.39 16.34
C CYS A 3 12.80 4.71 16.10
N PRO A 4 13.69 4.83 15.10
CA PRO A 4 14.39 6.08 14.84
C PRO A 4 13.46 7.23 14.41
N LYS A 5 12.25 6.92 13.90
CA LYS A 5 11.29 7.92 13.41
C LYS A 5 10.40 8.48 14.52
N CYS A 6 9.89 7.62 15.40
CA CYS A 6 8.85 7.99 16.37
C CYS A 6 9.20 7.64 17.82
N ASN A 7 10.39 7.08 18.05
CA ASN A 7 10.92 6.68 19.35
C ASN A 7 10.08 5.65 20.12
N THR A 8 9.05 5.03 19.50
CA THR A 8 8.30 3.95 20.14
C THR A 8 9.19 2.77 20.48
N LEU A 9 8.79 1.99 21.48
CA LEU A 9 9.42 0.71 21.79
C LEU A 9 9.09 -0.30 20.67
N LEU A 10 10.09 -1.06 20.22
CA LEU A 10 9.95 -2.15 19.27
C LEU A 10 10.52 -3.43 19.84
N GLU A 11 9.86 -4.52 19.47
CA GLU A 11 10.33 -5.87 19.69
C GLU A 11 11.60 -6.18 18.92
N THR A 12 12.41 -7.07 19.48
CA THR A 12 13.73 -7.46 18.99
C THR A 12 13.70 -8.03 17.56
N ASN A 13 12.56 -8.54 17.10
CA ASN A 13 12.37 -9.10 15.76
C ASN A 13 11.37 -8.28 14.90
N ALA A 14 11.06 -7.04 15.29
CA ALA A 14 10.12 -6.20 14.56
C ALA A 14 10.71 -5.78 13.20
N ARG A 15 10.09 -6.22 12.10
CA ARG A 15 10.46 -5.80 10.74
C ARG A 15 9.92 -4.41 10.39
N PHE A 16 8.83 -4.01 11.03
CA PHE A 16 8.15 -2.73 10.85
C PHE A 16 7.69 -2.16 12.20
N CYS A 17 7.58 -0.85 12.27
CA CYS A 17 7.12 -0.13 13.45
C CYS A 17 5.58 -0.14 13.50
N PRO A 18 4.95 -0.71 14.54
CA PRO A 18 3.48 -0.79 14.62
C PRO A 18 2.81 0.57 14.86
N ARG A 19 3.58 1.60 15.26
CA ARG A 19 3.04 2.95 15.52
C ARG A 19 3.07 3.85 14.30
N CYS A 20 4.12 3.79 13.49
CA CYS A 20 4.35 4.74 12.41
C CYS A 20 4.54 4.09 11.04
N GLY A 21 4.58 2.75 10.96
CA GLY A 21 4.76 1.99 9.72
C GLY A 21 6.20 1.92 9.20
N GLU A 22 7.18 2.51 9.90
CA GLU A 22 8.57 2.55 9.44
C GLU A 22 9.22 1.17 9.39
N GLN A 23 9.99 0.87 8.35
CA GLN A 23 10.69 -0.41 8.23
C GLN A 23 11.99 -0.38 9.05
N VAL A 24 12.20 -1.41 9.86
CA VAL A 24 13.28 -1.48 10.87
C VAL A 24 14.29 -2.59 10.55
N SER A 25 14.03 -3.36 9.48
CA SER A 25 14.90 -4.44 9.04
C SER A 25 16.13 -3.91 8.30
N ALA A 26 17.31 -4.13 8.86
CA ALA A 26 18.60 -3.80 8.27
C ALA A 26 18.96 -4.73 7.10
N ILE A 27 18.51 -4.39 5.89
CA ILE A 27 19.32 -4.49 4.65
C ILE A 27 18.91 -3.30 3.79
N ALA A 28 19.73 -2.26 3.78
CA ALA A 28 19.59 -1.13 2.88
C ALA A 28 20.39 -1.38 1.61
N LEU A 29 19.76 -1.95 0.57
CA LEU A 29 20.18 -1.80 -0.83
C LEU A 29 18.96 -1.73 -1.76
N ASN A 30 18.01 -0.85 -1.45
CA ASN A 30 17.18 -0.09 -2.40
C ASN A 30 16.03 0.60 -1.65
N ASN A 31 16.25 1.85 -1.27
CA ASN A 31 15.20 2.72 -0.74
C ASN A 31 14.20 3.06 -1.85
N THR A 32 13.25 2.17 -2.11
CA THR A 32 11.95 2.55 -2.64
C THR A 32 10.94 2.14 -1.58
N PRO A 33 10.23 3.07 -0.93
CA PRO A 33 9.11 2.67 -0.10
C PRO A 33 8.17 1.90 -1.03
N ALA A 34 8.01 0.60 -0.79
CA ALA A 34 7.03 -0.23 -1.48
C ALA A 34 5.62 0.15 -0.99
N ASN A 35 5.25 1.42 -1.20
CA ASN A 35 3.91 1.94 -1.35
C ASN A 35 4.00 3.41 -1.80
N PRO A 36 4.27 3.71 -3.08
CA PRO A 36 3.47 4.77 -3.67
C PRO A 36 2.05 4.18 -3.73
N ALA A 37 1.09 4.83 -3.09
CA ALA A 37 -0.33 4.62 -3.36
C ALA A 37 -0.62 5.06 -4.80
N SER A 38 -0.05 4.34 -5.76
CA SER A 38 -0.01 4.61 -7.20
C SER A 38 -0.01 3.29 -7.96
N SER A 39 -0.66 2.26 -7.40
CA SER A 39 -1.25 1.16 -8.18
C SER A 39 -2.75 1.04 -7.95
N TYR A 40 -3.35 1.94 -7.16
CA TYR A 40 -4.74 2.29 -7.41
C TYR A 40 -4.71 3.35 -8.51
N PRO A 41 -5.27 3.08 -9.72
CA PRO A 41 -5.54 4.18 -10.63
C PRO A 41 -6.37 5.21 -9.87
N PRO A 42 -6.13 6.53 -10.05
CA PRO A 42 -6.95 7.55 -9.41
C PRO A 42 -8.40 7.32 -9.85
N ALA A 43 -9.19 6.74 -8.95
CA ALA A 43 -10.61 6.55 -9.12
C ALA A 43 -11.30 7.91 -8.92
N TYR A 44 -11.04 8.88 -9.80
CA TYR A 44 -11.90 10.04 -10.11
C TYR A 44 -11.22 10.96 -11.15
N ILE A 45 -11.25 10.61 -12.43
CA ILE A 45 -11.54 11.64 -13.44
C ILE A 45 -12.67 11.06 -14.29
N GLY A 46 -13.90 11.49 -14.00
CA GLY A 46 -14.93 11.63 -15.02
C GLY A 46 -15.75 10.43 -15.47
N GLU A 47 -15.37 9.17 -15.24
CA GLU A 47 -16.17 8.04 -15.75
C GLU A 47 -16.49 7.00 -14.65
N PRO A 48 -17.79 6.74 -14.37
CA PRO A 48 -18.15 5.55 -13.60
C PRO A 48 -17.69 4.31 -14.39
N PRO A 49 -17.31 3.20 -13.75
CA PRO A 49 -17.06 1.96 -14.47
C PRO A 49 -18.38 1.51 -15.11
N THR A 50 -18.64 1.95 -16.33
CA THR A 50 -19.68 1.36 -17.18
C THR A 50 -19.19 -0.04 -17.50
N LEU A 51 -19.63 -1.00 -16.69
CA LEU A 51 -19.79 -2.37 -17.16
C LEU A 51 -20.45 -2.30 -18.54
N PRO A 52 -19.85 -2.85 -19.61
CA PRO A 52 -20.51 -2.90 -20.90
C PRO A 52 -21.79 -3.73 -20.72
N LEU A 53 -22.95 -3.07 -20.77
CA LEU A 53 -24.28 -3.73 -20.74
C LEU A 53 -24.46 -4.70 -21.92
N GLU A 54 -23.59 -4.63 -22.93
CA GLU A 54 -23.60 -5.51 -24.10
C GLU A 54 -23.34 -6.99 -23.78
N GLN A 55 -22.78 -7.34 -22.63
CA GLN A 55 -22.50 -8.74 -22.27
C GLN A 55 -23.64 -9.45 -21.52
N GLN A 56 -24.75 -8.75 -21.22
CA GLN A 56 -25.88 -9.30 -20.45
C GLN A 56 -27.16 -9.43 -21.27
N ARG A 57 -27.07 -9.48 -22.61
CA ARG A 57 -28.22 -9.82 -23.46
C ARG A 57 -27.89 -10.88 -24.50
N ASN A 58 -27.33 -11.98 -24.03
CA ASN A 58 -27.53 -13.30 -24.64
C ASN A 58 -28.85 -13.86 -24.08
N GLU A 59 -29.93 -13.49 -24.77
CA GLU A 59 -31.26 -14.10 -24.67
C GLU A 59 -31.20 -15.57 -25.15
N PRO A 60 -32.10 -16.45 -24.66
CA PRO A 60 -32.11 -17.90 -24.95
C PRO A 60 -32.47 -18.27 -26.40
#